data_AF-X0XC39-F1
#
_entry.id   AF-X0XC39-F1
#
_cell.length_a   1.000
_cell.length_b   1.000
_cell.length_c   1.000
_cell.angle_alpha   90.00
_cell.angle_beta   90.00
_cell.angle_gamma   90.00
#
_symmetry.space_group_name_H-M   'P 1'
#
loop_
_entity.id
_entity.type
_entity.pdbx_description
1 polymer ?
#
loop_
_entity_poly.entity_id
_entity_poly.type
_entity_poly.pdbx_seq_one_letter_code
_entity_poly.pdbx_strand_id
1 'polypeptide(L)'
;LDRYRNALLADVCYLMDRAGVTVASSNRDSPKSFVGKDYSFRPYFQKALEGEPAVYLAKGVTSGERGFYVSFPVVRAADPGGFVLGVAVAKGRLDDLSLQFRSRPYVFLLSPEGVIFVSSRPDWVFRTIRPLSETQKETLRSSMQFGSGPWEAAGFDDFDATRSTLTIRGQRYSFVRVPVPSLPGWTLLFVEAATQIPSVRFVIILIFVGFFLILSIVIVFLFRFWLDAVQISSSEVLYEGLVEGIKDGIELYDHSGRCLS
;
A
#
# COMPACT_ATOMS: atom_id res chain seq x y z
N LEU A 1 27.37 20.81 15.41
CA LEU A 1 25.99 20.57 14.93
C LEU A 1 25.94 20.40 13.42
N ASP A 2 26.62 21.23 12.63
CA ASP A 2 26.63 21.14 11.16
C ASP A 2 27.10 19.78 10.63
N ARG A 3 28.13 19.18 11.27
CA ARG A 3 28.57 17.79 11.00
C ARG A 3 27.43 16.78 11.11
N TYR A 4 26.63 16.86 12.17
CA TYR A 4 25.50 15.95 12.41
C TYR A 4 24.35 16.21 11.44
N ARG A 5 24.06 17.48 11.16
CA ARG A 5 23.07 17.86 10.15
C ARG A 5 23.37 17.19 8.82
N ASN A 6 24.62 17.30 8.36
CA ASN A 6 25.04 16.70 7.09
C ASN A 6 25.06 15.17 7.15
N ALA A 7 25.58 14.57 8.23
CA ALA A 7 25.67 13.11 8.37
C ALA A 7 24.28 12.43 8.46
N LEU A 8 23.30 13.09 9.08
CA LEU A 8 21.94 12.58 9.22
C LEU A 8 21.02 13.01 8.06
N LEU A 9 21.54 13.77 7.09
CA LEU A 9 20.74 14.41 6.04
C LEU A 9 19.54 15.18 6.62
N ALA A 10 19.74 15.79 7.78
CA ALA A 10 18.73 16.57 8.48
C ALA A 10 18.65 18.00 7.92
N ASP A 11 17.49 18.62 8.09
CA ASP A 11 17.26 20.03 7.80
C ASP A 11 17.95 20.92 8.86
N VAL A 12 17.68 20.62 10.14
CA VAL A 12 18.26 21.36 11.28
C VAL A 12 18.55 20.38 12.42
N CYS A 13 19.79 20.36 12.90
CA CYS A 13 20.15 19.80 14.21
C CYS A 13 20.32 20.90 15.24
N TYR A 14 19.80 20.68 16.46
CA TYR A 14 19.87 21.65 17.56
C TYR A 14 19.89 20.95 18.92
N LEU A 15 20.29 21.69 19.95
CA LEU A 15 20.43 21.24 21.32
C LEU A 15 19.64 22.18 22.24
N MET A 16 18.84 21.60 23.13
CA MET A 16 18.10 22.31 24.16
C MET A 16 18.65 21.98 25.54
N ASP A 17 18.59 22.95 26.44
CA ASP A 17 18.78 22.72 27.87
C ASP A 17 17.57 22.02 28.50
N ARG A 18 17.63 21.78 29.82
CA ARG A 18 16.54 21.14 30.58
C ARG A 18 15.27 21.99 30.68
N ALA A 19 15.35 23.29 30.45
CA ALA A 19 14.18 24.17 30.43
C ALA A 19 13.51 24.19 29.05
N GLY A 20 14.08 23.51 28.04
CA GLY A 20 13.54 23.47 26.68
C GLY A 20 14.00 24.64 25.82
N VAL A 21 14.94 25.46 26.30
CA VAL A 21 15.51 26.56 25.54
C VAL A 21 16.63 26.04 24.66
N THR A 22 16.58 26.39 23.38
CA THR A 22 17.62 25.98 22.42
C THR A 22 18.90 26.77 22.65
N VAL A 23 19.94 26.09 23.14
CA VAL A 23 21.26 26.69 23.44
C VAL A 23 22.20 26.68 22.24
N ALA A 24 21.98 25.78 21.28
CA ALA A 24 22.78 25.70 20.06
C ALA A 24 21.96 25.15 18.89
N SER A 25 22.18 25.68 17.68
CA SER A 25 21.53 25.20 16.47
C SER A 25 22.45 25.26 15.24
N SER A 26 22.26 24.33 14.31
CA SER A 26 22.90 24.34 12.99
C SER A 26 22.35 25.44 12.06
N ASN A 27 21.15 25.96 12.33
CA ASN A 27 20.58 27.10 11.60
C ASN A 27 20.83 28.46 12.29
N ARG A 28 21.85 28.55 13.14
CA ARG A 28 22.17 29.75 13.95
C ARG A 28 22.31 31.05 13.14
N ASP A 29 22.79 30.95 11.90
CA ASP A 29 23.03 32.10 11.00
C ASP A 29 21.81 32.45 10.14
N SER A 30 20.68 31.73 10.31
CA SER A 30 19.43 31.98 9.59
C SER A 30 18.57 33.03 10.30
N PRO A 31 17.80 33.87 9.55
CA PRO A 31 16.75 34.70 10.13
C PRO A 31 15.70 33.90 10.93
N LYS A 32 15.55 32.60 10.62
CA LYS A 32 14.68 31.66 11.34
C LYS A 32 15.46 30.80 12.35
N SER A 33 16.54 31.34 12.92
CA SER A 33 17.38 30.64 13.90
C SER A 33 16.56 30.12 15.08
N PHE A 34 16.90 28.91 15.52
CA PHE A 34 16.25 28.29 16.68
C PHE A 34 16.90 28.68 18.00
N VAL A 35 18.09 29.30 17.98
CA VAL A 35 18.81 29.70 19.21
C VAL A 35 17.94 30.63 20.05
N GLY A 36 17.85 30.35 21.36
CA GLY A 36 17.05 31.10 22.32
C GLY A 36 15.54 30.85 22.25
N LYS A 37 15.05 29.97 21.37
CA LYS A 37 13.63 29.60 21.31
C LYS A 37 13.31 28.50 22.30
N ASP A 38 12.14 28.62 22.92
CA ASP A 38 11.58 27.64 23.85
C ASP A 38 10.71 26.62 23.11
N TYR A 39 11.02 25.34 23.28
CA TYR A 39 10.24 24.22 22.80
C TYR A 39 9.89 23.21 23.91
N SER A 40 9.88 23.64 25.17
CA SER A 40 9.56 22.84 26.37
C SER A 40 8.19 22.16 26.31
N PHE A 41 7.24 22.80 25.63
CA PHE A 41 5.88 22.29 25.42
C PHE A 41 5.81 21.18 24.36
N ARG A 42 6.89 20.90 23.63
CA ARG A 42 6.85 19.92 22.53
C ARG A 42 6.93 18.49 23.07
N PRO A 43 6.06 17.58 22.60
CA PRO A 43 6.08 16.18 23.05
C PRO A 43 7.44 15.49 22.87
N TYR A 44 8.16 15.78 21.78
CA TYR A 44 9.50 15.20 21.56
C TYR A 44 10.52 15.68 22.60
N PHE A 45 10.37 16.90 23.14
CA PHE A 45 11.25 17.41 24.19
C PHE A 45 10.90 16.77 25.53
N GLN A 46 9.62 16.79 25.91
CA GLN A 46 9.15 16.23 27.18
C GLN A 46 9.56 14.76 27.31
N LYS A 47 9.30 13.96 26.28
CA LYS A 47 9.64 12.53 26.26
C LYS A 47 11.15 12.28 26.34
N ALA A 48 11.96 13.06 25.62
CA ALA A 48 13.41 12.96 25.70
C ALA A 48 13.97 13.42 27.05
N LEU A 49 13.33 14.39 27.71
CA LEU A 49 13.71 14.82 29.04
C LEU A 49 13.45 13.74 30.11
N GLU A 50 12.45 12.88 29.89
CA GLU A 50 12.17 11.68 30.68
C GLU A 50 13.17 10.53 30.42
N GLY A 51 14.13 10.72 29.52
CA GLY A 51 15.15 9.73 29.19
C GLY A 51 14.79 8.83 28.00
N GLU A 52 13.67 9.08 27.33
CA GLU A 52 13.21 8.26 26.20
C GLU A 52 13.40 8.97 24.84
N PRO A 53 14.03 8.34 23.85
CA PRO A 53 14.02 8.85 22.48
C PRO A 53 12.58 9.04 21.96
N ALA A 54 12.36 10.06 21.14
CA ALA A 54 11.05 10.32 20.57
C ALA A 54 11.12 10.68 19.08
N VAL A 55 10.09 10.26 18.35
CA VAL A 55 9.83 10.70 16.97
C VAL A 55 8.51 11.45 16.96
N TYR A 56 8.48 12.60 16.29
CA TYR A 56 7.31 13.46 16.25
C TYR A 56 7.15 14.14 14.91
N LEU A 57 5.91 14.27 14.44
CA LEU A 57 5.57 14.96 13.20
C LEU A 57 4.78 16.22 13.51
N ALA A 58 5.27 17.37 13.05
CA ALA A 58 4.62 18.66 13.31
C ALA A 58 4.98 19.74 12.30
N LYS A 59 4.17 20.80 12.28
CA LYS A 59 4.52 22.09 11.71
C LYS A 59 5.35 22.89 12.72
N GLY A 60 6.56 23.27 12.34
CA GLY A 60 7.44 24.07 13.19
C GLY A 60 6.87 25.47 13.44
N VAL A 61 6.85 25.90 14.70
CA VAL A 61 6.35 27.25 15.09
C VAL A 61 7.29 28.37 14.63
N THR A 62 8.59 28.12 14.61
CA THR A 62 9.60 29.11 14.21
C THR A 62 9.82 29.10 12.69
N SER A 63 9.87 27.92 12.08
CA SER A 63 10.12 27.80 10.64
C SER A 63 8.87 27.99 9.78
N GLY A 64 7.70 27.61 10.31
CA GLY A 64 6.45 27.48 9.56
C GLY A 64 6.35 26.19 8.73
N GLU A 65 7.40 25.37 8.73
CA GLU A 65 7.55 24.22 7.85
C GLU A 65 7.19 22.91 8.55
N ARG A 66 6.62 21.97 7.79
CA ARG A 66 6.38 20.60 8.28
C ARG A 66 7.70 19.84 8.35
N GLY A 67 7.85 19.02 9.37
CA GLY A 67 9.02 18.16 9.52
C GLY A 67 8.75 16.97 10.43
N PHE A 68 9.67 16.02 10.37
CA PHE A 68 9.81 14.99 11.38
C PHE A 68 10.96 15.35 12.31
N TYR A 69 10.73 15.19 13.61
CA TYR A 69 11.64 15.56 14.68
C TYR A 69 12.02 14.27 15.40
N VAL A 70 13.32 14.01 15.48
CA VAL A 70 13.87 12.91 16.26
C VAL A 70 14.66 13.51 17.41
N SER A 71 14.29 13.19 18.64
CA SER A 71 14.93 13.70 19.85
C SER A 71 15.56 12.59 20.67
N PHE A 72 16.66 12.93 21.34
CA PHE A 72 17.40 12.03 22.22
C PHE A 72 17.80 12.75 23.52
N PRO A 73 17.74 12.07 24.68
CA PRO A 73 18.30 12.58 25.91
C PRO A 73 19.80 12.77 25.78
N VAL A 74 20.32 13.89 26.28
CA VAL A 74 21.75 14.09 26.46
C VAL A 74 22.10 13.74 27.89
N VAL A 75 22.83 12.65 28.10
CA VAL A 75 23.29 12.20 29.42
C VAL A 75 24.82 12.29 29.50
N ARG A 76 25.36 12.23 30.72
CA ARG A 76 26.82 12.12 30.91
C ARG A 76 27.27 10.75 30.39
N ALA A 77 28.37 10.73 29.63
CA ALA A 77 28.91 9.49 29.08
C ALA A 77 29.26 8.44 30.17
N ALA A 78 29.67 8.91 31.36
CA ALA A 78 29.99 8.06 32.49
C ALA A 78 28.77 7.44 33.19
N ASP A 79 27.55 7.90 32.86
CA ASP A 79 26.31 7.42 33.48
C ASP A 79 25.16 7.32 32.45
N PRO A 80 25.22 6.31 31.55
CA PRO A 80 24.15 6.04 30.60
C PRO A 80 22.88 5.61 31.33
N GLY A 81 21.84 6.45 31.30
CA GLY A 81 20.60 6.27 32.09
C GLY A 81 20.52 7.20 33.30
N GLY A 82 21.58 7.96 33.56
CA GLY A 82 21.62 8.99 34.57
C GLY A 82 20.85 10.26 34.23
N PHE A 83 21.10 11.30 35.01
CA PHE A 83 20.44 12.59 34.89
C PHE A 83 20.58 13.22 33.49
N VAL A 84 19.45 13.48 32.84
CA VAL A 84 19.38 14.10 31.50
C VAL A 84 19.82 15.57 31.56
N LEU A 85 20.90 15.94 30.91
CA LEU A 85 21.45 17.30 30.88
C LEU A 85 20.71 18.24 29.93
N GLY A 86 19.97 17.69 28.97
CA GLY A 86 19.29 18.43 27.92
C GLY A 86 18.81 17.47 26.82
N VAL A 87 18.39 18.01 25.69
CA VAL A 87 17.81 17.22 24.60
C VAL A 87 18.44 17.61 23.27
N ALA A 88 18.98 16.63 22.56
CA ALA A 88 19.47 16.80 21.19
C ALA A 88 18.35 16.46 20.20
N VAL A 89 18.20 17.26 19.14
CA VAL A 89 17.14 17.06 18.14
C VAL A 89 17.68 17.19 16.73
N ALA A 90 17.21 16.31 15.85
CA ALA A 90 17.33 16.43 14.41
C ALA A 90 15.93 16.59 13.78
N LYS A 91 15.72 17.68 13.05
CA LYS A 91 14.54 17.91 12.21
C LYS A 91 14.88 17.51 10.78
N GLY A 92 14.08 16.65 10.15
CA GLY A 92 14.13 16.39 8.72
C GLY A 92 12.94 16.99 7.97
N ARG A 93 13.12 17.17 6.65
CA ARG A 93 12.06 17.67 5.76
C ARG A 93 11.15 16.53 5.30
N LEU A 94 9.94 16.88 4.86
CA LEU A 94 8.96 15.91 4.32
C LEU A 94 8.71 16.10 2.82
N ASP A 95 9.48 16.97 2.17
CA ASP A 95 9.29 17.30 0.75
C ASP A 95 9.56 16.07 -0.12
N ASP A 96 10.61 15.30 0.19
CA ASP A 96 10.97 14.10 -0.56
C ASP A 96 9.87 13.03 -0.46
N LEU A 97 9.29 12.85 0.73
CA LEU A 97 8.14 11.97 0.93
C LEU A 97 6.90 12.47 0.18
N SER A 98 6.67 13.78 0.19
CA SER A 98 5.57 14.40 -0.55
C SER A 98 5.72 14.18 -2.06
N LEU A 99 6.94 14.23 -2.59
CA LEU A 99 7.24 13.95 -4.00
C LEU A 99 6.99 12.48 -4.35
N GLN A 100 7.41 11.54 -3.51
CA GLN A 100 7.14 10.12 -3.72
C GLN A 100 5.63 9.83 -3.80
N PHE A 101 4.82 10.51 -2.99
CA PHE A 101 3.37 10.31 -2.98
C PHE A 101 2.69 10.77 -4.28
N ARG A 102 3.28 11.72 -5.02
CA ARG A 102 2.71 12.21 -6.28
C ARG A 102 2.64 11.15 -7.38
N SER A 103 3.39 10.06 -7.25
CA SER A 103 3.35 8.93 -8.18
C SER A 103 2.02 8.17 -8.18
N ARG A 104 1.18 8.39 -7.17
CA ARG A 104 -0.13 7.75 -7.01
C ARG A 104 -1.23 8.81 -6.87
N PRO A 105 -2.48 8.55 -7.32
CA PRO A 105 -3.54 9.55 -7.33
C PRO A 105 -3.90 10.07 -5.93
N TYR A 106 -4.00 9.17 -4.96
CA TYR A 106 -4.50 9.46 -3.62
C TYR A 106 -3.77 8.60 -2.57
N VAL A 107 -2.69 9.16 -2.03
CA VAL A 107 -1.95 8.64 -0.87
C VAL A 107 -1.80 9.74 0.17
N PHE A 108 -2.05 9.39 1.43
CA PHE A 108 -2.03 10.31 2.56
C PHE A 108 -1.31 9.71 3.77
N LEU A 109 -0.62 10.55 4.52
CA LEU A 109 -0.18 10.24 5.88
C LEU A 109 -1.08 10.99 6.84
N LEU A 110 -1.81 10.25 7.66
CA LEU A 110 -2.84 10.76 8.56
C LEU A 110 -2.35 10.76 10.01
N SER A 111 -2.63 11.84 10.72
CA SER A 111 -2.49 11.89 12.18
C SER A 111 -3.55 11.03 12.89
N PRO A 112 -3.37 10.72 14.19
CA PRO A 112 -4.39 10.02 14.98
C PRO A 112 -5.76 10.70 14.96
N GLU A 113 -5.78 12.04 14.87
CA GLU A 113 -6.99 12.85 14.81
C GLU A 113 -7.61 12.90 13.40
N GLY A 114 -6.92 12.35 12.39
CA GLY A 114 -7.38 12.30 11.00
C GLY A 114 -6.98 13.53 10.17
N VAL A 115 -5.98 14.31 10.62
CA VAL A 115 -5.39 15.41 9.84
C VAL A 115 -4.44 14.83 8.78
N ILE A 116 -4.61 15.26 7.54
CA ILE A 116 -3.74 14.87 6.42
C ILE A 116 -2.44 15.67 6.53
N PHE A 117 -1.35 15.04 6.94
CA PHE A 117 -0.08 15.72 7.17
C PHE A 117 0.84 15.70 5.93
N VAL A 118 0.83 14.59 5.19
CA VAL A 118 1.49 14.43 3.89
C VAL A 118 0.45 13.92 2.90
N SER A 119 0.49 14.44 1.67
CA SER A 119 -0.54 14.18 0.67
C SER A 119 0.05 14.18 -0.73
N SER A 120 -0.38 13.22 -1.55
CA SER A 120 -0.26 13.24 -3.01
C SER A 120 -0.95 14.45 -3.67
N ARG A 121 -1.97 15.02 -3.00
CA ARG A 121 -2.72 16.23 -3.39
C ARG A 121 -2.33 17.39 -2.47
N PRO A 122 -1.48 18.34 -2.90
CA PRO A 122 -0.96 19.40 -2.03
C PRO A 122 -2.04 20.23 -1.32
N ASP A 123 -3.15 20.49 -2.00
CA ASP A 123 -4.27 21.31 -1.47
C ASP A 123 -5.03 20.64 -0.31
N TRP A 124 -4.74 19.37 -0.03
CA TRP A 124 -5.34 18.61 1.07
C TRP A 124 -4.46 18.52 2.30
N VAL A 125 -3.23 19.05 2.26
CA VAL A 125 -2.39 19.14 3.44
C VAL A 125 -3.10 19.99 4.51
N PHE A 126 -3.12 19.48 5.74
CA PHE A 126 -3.84 19.97 6.91
C PHE A 126 -5.37 19.94 6.82
N ARG A 127 -5.95 19.43 5.73
CA ARG A 127 -7.38 19.06 5.73
C ARG A 127 -7.59 17.78 6.53
N THR A 128 -8.84 17.51 6.90
CA THR A 128 -9.21 16.33 7.68
C THR A 128 -10.01 15.35 6.84
N ILE A 129 -9.84 14.05 7.10
CA ILE A 129 -10.59 13.01 6.38
C ILE A 129 -12.09 13.00 6.72
N ARG A 130 -12.46 13.65 7.83
CA ARG A 130 -13.82 13.81 8.34
C ARG A 130 -13.92 15.17 9.06
N PRO A 131 -15.10 15.78 9.14
CA PRO A 131 -15.29 16.97 9.97
C PRO A 131 -14.86 16.71 11.42
N LEU A 132 -14.13 17.67 12.00
CA LEU A 132 -13.75 17.64 13.42
C LEU A 132 -14.79 18.41 14.24
N SER A 133 -15.12 17.92 15.43
CA SER A 133 -15.89 18.69 16.42
C SER A 133 -15.08 19.89 16.91
N GLU A 134 -15.75 20.89 17.47
CA GLU A 134 -15.06 22.07 18.05
C GLU A 134 -14.13 21.67 19.19
N THR A 135 -14.50 20.66 19.99
CA THR A 135 -13.62 20.11 21.04
C THR A 135 -12.33 19.53 20.47
N GLN A 136 -12.40 18.78 19.36
CA GLN A 136 -11.23 18.23 18.69
C GLN A 136 -10.35 19.34 18.10
N LYS A 137 -10.96 20.36 17.48
CA LYS A 137 -10.21 21.52 16.97
C LYS A 137 -9.49 22.26 18.09
N GLU A 138 -10.11 22.40 19.26
CA GLU A 138 -9.48 23.07 20.39
C GLU A 138 -8.30 22.27 20.96
N THR A 139 -8.43 20.94 21.04
CA THR A 139 -7.30 20.07 21.39
C THR A 139 -6.14 20.20 20.39
N LEU A 140 -6.43 20.24 19.08
CA LEU A 140 -5.41 20.42 18.04
C LEU A 140 -4.75 21.80 18.10
N ARG A 141 -5.51 22.84 18.43
CA ARG A 141 -5.00 24.21 18.60
C ARG A 141 -4.06 24.29 19.80
N SER A 142 -4.51 23.75 20.93
CA SER A 142 -3.73 23.69 22.17
C SER A 142 -2.42 22.92 22.01
N SER A 143 -2.41 21.84 21.22
CA SER A 143 -1.19 21.07 20.95
C SER A 143 -0.16 21.80 20.08
N MET A 144 -0.61 22.83 19.33
CA MET A 144 0.19 23.56 18.34
C MET A 144 0.90 22.65 17.33
N GLN A 145 0.41 21.42 17.12
CA GLN A 145 1.08 20.42 16.30
C GLN A 145 0.95 20.72 14.80
N PHE A 146 -0.23 21.20 14.40
CA PHE A 146 -0.59 21.45 13.00
C PHE A 146 -0.85 22.94 12.69
N GLY A 147 -0.48 23.85 13.61
CA GLY A 147 -0.77 25.29 13.49
C GLY A 147 -2.13 25.67 14.09
N SER A 148 -2.75 26.72 13.56
CA SER A 148 -3.99 27.31 14.09
C SER A 148 -5.29 26.90 13.36
N GLY A 149 -5.20 26.03 12.35
CA GLY A 149 -6.32 25.60 11.52
C GLY A 149 -6.39 26.31 10.16
N PRO A 150 -7.54 26.27 9.46
CA PRO A 150 -8.88 25.87 9.95
C PRO A 150 -9.18 24.36 10.00
N TRP A 151 -8.29 23.49 9.49
CA TRP A 151 -8.48 22.03 9.41
C TRP A 151 -9.83 21.61 8.80
N GLU A 152 -10.17 22.20 7.65
CA GLU A 152 -11.38 21.88 6.90
C GLU A 152 -11.40 20.42 6.46
N ALA A 153 -12.59 19.85 6.30
CA ALA A 153 -12.74 18.53 5.69
C ALA A 153 -12.22 18.53 4.25
N ALA A 154 -11.61 17.41 3.85
CA ALA A 154 -11.11 17.20 2.49
C ALA A 154 -12.21 16.97 1.44
N GLY A 155 -13.47 16.84 1.88
CA GLY A 155 -14.61 16.50 1.02
C GLY A 155 -14.63 15.02 0.66
N PHE A 156 -14.27 14.15 1.61
CA PHE A 156 -14.49 12.71 1.48
C PHE A 156 -15.91 12.41 1.94
N ASP A 157 -16.77 12.11 0.97
CA ASP A 157 -18.15 11.70 1.23
C ASP A 157 -18.17 10.19 1.54
N ASP A 158 -19.19 9.72 2.26
CA ASP A 158 -19.40 8.30 2.58
C ASP A 158 -18.16 7.57 3.11
N PHE A 159 -17.33 8.24 3.93
CA PHE A 159 -16.15 7.64 4.52
C PHE A 159 -16.55 6.51 5.48
N ASP A 160 -16.42 5.26 5.03
CA ASP A 160 -16.76 4.06 5.78
C ASP A 160 -15.48 3.29 6.13
N ALA A 161 -15.07 3.39 7.40
CA ALA A 161 -13.90 2.70 7.93
C ALA A 161 -14.04 1.17 7.92
N THR A 162 -15.26 0.65 8.08
CA THR A 162 -15.54 -0.78 8.17
C THR A 162 -15.50 -1.42 6.80
N ARG A 163 -16.13 -0.78 5.81
CA ARG A 163 -16.11 -1.25 4.40
C ARG A 163 -14.85 -0.83 3.66
N SER A 164 -14.03 0.03 4.27
CA SER A 164 -12.83 0.60 3.66
C SER A 164 -13.13 1.29 2.32
N THR A 165 -14.24 2.04 2.28
CA THR A 165 -14.65 2.79 1.08
C THR A 165 -14.87 4.25 1.39
N LEU A 166 -14.67 5.10 0.38
CA LEU A 166 -14.96 6.53 0.45
C LEU A 166 -15.35 7.03 -0.93
N THR A 167 -15.94 8.22 -1.00
CA THR A 167 -16.30 8.89 -2.24
C THR A 167 -15.51 10.19 -2.35
N ILE A 168 -14.88 10.42 -3.50
CA ILE A 168 -14.19 11.67 -3.83
C ILE A 168 -14.84 12.21 -5.10
N ARG A 169 -15.44 13.40 -5.03
CA ARG A 169 -16.08 14.07 -6.18
C ARG A 169 -17.08 13.17 -6.90
N GLY A 170 -17.90 12.44 -6.15
CA GLY A 170 -18.92 11.52 -6.67
C GLY A 170 -18.41 10.17 -7.19
N GLN A 171 -17.09 9.94 -7.23
CA GLN A 171 -16.54 8.63 -7.59
C GLN A 171 -16.21 7.83 -6.34
N ARG A 172 -16.59 6.55 -6.33
CA ARG A 172 -16.32 5.63 -5.22
C ARG A 172 -14.91 5.04 -5.32
N TYR A 173 -14.23 5.01 -4.19
CA TYR A 173 -12.90 4.45 -3.99
C TYR A 173 -12.92 3.43 -2.86
N SER A 174 -11.97 2.50 -2.93
CA SER A 174 -11.59 1.66 -1.79
C SER A 174 -10.28 2.19 -1.23
N PHE A 175 -10.02 1.94 0.05
CA PHE A 175 -8.77 2.32 0.66
C PHE A 175 -8.17 1.24 1.54
N VAL A 176 -6.87 1.35 1.78
CA VAL A 176 -6.14 0.52 2.73
C VAL A 176 -5.45 1.43 3.73
N ARG A 177 -5.56 1.09 5.02
CA ARG A 177 -4.88 1.76 6.12
C ARG A 177 -3.70 0.94 6.59
N VAL A 178 -2.51 1.52 6.58
CA VAL A 178 -1.28 0.89 7.06
C VAL A 178 -0.76 1.70 8.25
N PRO A 179 -0.78 1.16 9.48
CA PRO A 179 -0.18 1.82 10.64
C PRO A 179 1.31 2.06 10.42
N VAL A 180 1.84 3.17 10.96
CA VAL A 180 3.27 3.47 10.94
C VAL A 180 3.88 3.02 12.27
N PRO A 181 4.68 1.94 12.32
CA PRO A 181 5.09 1.32 13.60
C PRO A 181 5.83 2.26 14.56
N SER A 182 6.64 3.18 14.03
CA SER A 182 7.42 4.14 14.82
C SER A 182 6.63 5.38 15.26
N LEU A 183 5.37 5.51 14.84
CA LEU A 183 4.52 6.67 15.09
C LEU A 183 3.12 6.20 15.52
N PRO A 184 2.87 6.05 16.84
CA PRO A 184 1.59 5.57 17.35
C PRO A 184 0.40 6.37 16.82
N GLY A 185 -0.60 5.65 16.30
CA GLY A 185 -1.83 6.23 15.74
C GLY A 185 -1.69 6.88 14.35
N TRP A 186 -0.46 7.04 13.83
CA TRP A 186 -0.26 7.53 12.47
C TRP A 186 -0.52 6.41 11.46
N THR A 187 -1.19 6.76 10.37
CA THR A 187 -1.57 5.78 9.34
C THR A 187 -1.31 6.31 7.94
N LEU A 188 -0.78 5.44 7.07
CA LEU A 188 -0.80 5.65 5.64
C LEU A 188 -2.14 5.20 5.08
N LEU A 189 -2.80 6.07 4.33
CA LEU A 189 -4.04 5.79 3.62
C LEU A 189 -3.73 5.74 2.13
N PHE A 190 -3.85 4.55 1.55
CA PHE A 190 -3.78 4.34 0.11
C PHE A 190 -5.19 4.25 -0.42
N VAL A 191 -5.57 5.12 -1.35
CA VAL A 191 -6.91 5.16 -1.94
C VAL A 191 -6.80 4.80 -3.41
N GLU A 192 -7.52 3.76 -3.80
CA GLU A 192 -7.53 3.23 -5.16
C GLU A 192 -8.96 3.27 -5.71
N ALA A 193 -9.08 3.51 -7.01
CA ALA A 193 -10.38 3.46 -7.65
C ALA A 193 -11.00 2.11 -7.34
N ALA A 194 -12.20 2.10 -6.76
CA ALA A 194 -12.96 0.87 -6.62
C ALA A 194 -13.29 0.46 -8.04
N THR A 195 -12.43 -0.36 -8.64
CA THR A 195 -12.65 -0.84 -10.00
C THR A 195 -14.02 -1.47 -9.96
N GLN A 196 -14.94 -0.92 -10.74
CA GLN A 196 -16.14 -1.65 -11.04
C GLN A 196 -15.63 -2.87 -11.82
N ILE A 197 -15.51 -4.00 -11.13
CA ILE A 197 -15.17 -5.29 -11.72
C ILE A 197 -16.40 -6.00 -12.36
N PRO A 198 -17.47 -5.37 -12.91
CA PRO A 198 -18.36 -6.11 -13.79
C PRO A 198 -17.59 -6.61 -15.02
N SER A 199 -16.87 -5.73 -15.73
CA SER A 199 -16.34 -6.04 -17.06
C SER A 199 -15.26 -7.12 -17.04
N VAL A 200 -14.34 -7.08 -16.07
CA VAL A 200 -13.28 -8.10 -15.95
C VAL A 200 -13.85 -9.45 -15.51
N ARG A 201 -14.87 -9.47 -14.64
CA ARG A 201 -15.55 -10.73 -14.25
C ARG A 201 -16.28 -11.35 -15.43
N PHE A 202 -16.99 -10.57 -16.24
CA PHE A 202 -17.65 -11.07 -17.45
C PHE A 202 -16.66 -11.61 -18.49
N VAL A 203 -15.54 -10.92 -18.71
CA VAL A 203 -14.49 -11.39 -19.62
C VAL A 203 -13.88 -12.70 -19.14
N ILE A 204 -13.58 -12.84 -17.84
CA ILE A 204 -13.10 -14.10 -17.26
C ILE A 204 -14.11 -15.22 -17.44
N ILE A 205 -15.41 -14.98 -17.17
CA ILE A 205 -16.48 -15.96 -17.37
C ILE A 205 -16.55 -16.39 -18.83
N LEU A 206 -16.50 -15.45 -19.79
CA LEU A 206 -16.53 -15.75 -21.22
C LEU A 206 -15.33 -16.59 -21.66
N ILE A 207 -14.13 -16.30 -21.14
CA ILE A 207 -12.92 -17.10 -21.40
C ILE A 207 -13.11 -18.54 -20.87
N PHE A 208 -13.61 -18.70 -19.64
CA PHE A 208 -13.87 -20.03 -19.07
C PHE A 208 -14.93 -20.79 -19.86
N VAL A 209 -16.05 -20.16 -20.22
CA VAL A 209 -17.11 -20.78 -21.02
C VAL A 209 -16.56 -21.22 -22.39
N GLY A 210 -15.80 -20.35 -23.06
CA GLY A 210 -15.16 -20.67 -24.33
C GLY A 210 -14.17 -21.84 -24.22
N PHE A 211 -13.34 -21.84 -23.17
CA PHE A 211 -12.39 -22.92 -22.89
C PHE A 211 -13.10 -24.27 -22.71
N PHE A 212 -14.16 -24.33 -21.90
CA PHE A 212 -14.92 -25.56 -21.67
C PHE A 212 -15.65 -26.04 -22.94
N LEU A 213 -16.12 -25.12 -23.78
CA LEU A 213 -16.80 -25.46 -25.03
C LEU A 213 -15.81 -26.06 -26.05
N ILE A 214 -14.62 -25.48 -26.18
CA ILE A 214 -13.53 -26.05 -27.00
C ILE A 214 -13.11 -27.42 -26.46
N LEU A 215 -12.92 -27.53 -25.14
CA LEU A 215 -12.56 -28.80 -24.51
C LEU A 215 -13.61 -29.89 -24.78
N SER A 216 -14.91 -29.56 -24.70
CA SER A 216 -15.97 -30.52 -25.03
C SER A 216 -15.94 -30.96 -26.49
N ILE A 217 -15.64 -30.05 -27.43
CA ILE A 217 -15.53 -30.38 -28.86
C ILE A 217 -14.35 -31.33 -29.08
N VAL A 218 -13.21 -31.06 -28.44
CA VAL A 218 -12.02 -31.93 -28.52
C VAL A 218 -12.30 -33.31 -27.94
N ILE A 219 -12.96 -33.39 -26.78
CA ILE A 219 -13.33 -34.69 -26.17
C ILE A 219 -14.27 -35.47 -27.10
N VAL A 220 -15.31 -34.83 -27.64
CA VAL A 220 -16.22 -35.48 -28.58
C VAL A 220 -15.50 -35.93 -29.85
N PHE A 221 -14.58 -35.11 -30.37
CA PHE A 221 -13.76 -35.46 -31.53
C PHE A 221 -12.87 -36.67 -31.25
N LEU A 222 -12.13 -36.67 -30.14
CA LEU A 222 -11.28 -37.79 -29.73
C LEU A 222 -12.08 -39.06 -29.47
N PHE A 223 -13.27 -38.94 -28.87
CA PHE A 223 -14.17 -40.07 -28.64
C PHE A 223 -14.69 -40.66 -29.95
N ARG A 224 -15.11 -39.83 -30.91
CA ARG A 224 -15.52 -40.30 -32.25
C ARG A 224 -14.36 -40.95 -32.99
N PHE A 225 -13.20 -40.32 -32.98
CA PHE A 225 -11.99 -40.86 -33.59
C PHE A 225 -11.61 -42.23 -32.99
N TRP A 226 -11.74 -42.40 -31.68
CA TRP A 226 -11.52 -43.67 -31.02
C TRP A 226 -12.55 -44.74 -31.43
N LEU A 227 -13.84 -44.38 -31.51
CA LEU A 227 -14.88 -45.30 -32.00
C LEU A 227 -14.62 -45.76 -33.44
N ASP A 228 -14.26 -44.83 -34.32
CA ASP A 228 -13.94 -45.14 -35.72
C ASP A 228 -12.72 -46.07 -35.83
N ALA A 229 -11.67 -45.82 -35.03
CA ALA A 229 -10.47 -46.67 -34.97
C ALA A 229 -10.79 -48.09 -34.47
N VAL A 230 -11.65 -48.23 -33.46
CA VAL A 230 -12.11 -49.54 -32.97
C VAL A 230 -12.91 -50.28 -34.05
N GLN A 231 -13.80 -49.58 -34.75
CA GLN A 231 -14.59 -50.18 -35.83
C GLN A 231 -13.72 -50.65 -37.00
N ILE A 232 -12.68 -49.89 -37.37
CA ILE A 232 -11.71 -50.30 -38.39
C ILE A 232 -10.95 -51.56 -37.96
N SER A 233 -10.42 -51.61 -36.73
CA SER A 233 -9.66 -52.77 -36.23
C SER A 233 -10.51 -54.06 -36.17
N SER A 234 -11.78 -53.96 -35.77
CA SER A 234 -12.70 -55.11 -35.77
C SER A 234 -13.06 -55.61 -37.16
N SER A 235 -13.15 -54.71 -38.14
CA SER A 235 -13.32 -55.11 -39.55
C SER A 235 -12.09 -55.82 -40.09
N GLU A 236 -10.87 -55.35 -39.78
CA GLU A 236 -9.62 -56.01 -40.20
C GLU A 236 -9.49 -57.42 -39.61
N VAL A 237 -9.78 -57.61 -38.32
CA VAL A 237 -9.77 -58.95 -37.70
C VAL A 237 -10.83 -59.88 -38.30
N LEU A 238 -12.01 -59.33 -38.66
CA LEU A 238 -13.05 -60.11 -39.34
C LEU A 238 -12.62 -60.49 -40.77
N TYR A 239 -11.98 -59.58 -41.51
CA TYR A 239 -11.44 -59.86 -42.84
C TYR A 239 -10.29 -60.87 -42.78
N GLU A 240 -9.34 -60.74 -41.86
CA GLU A 240 -8.28 -61.72 -41.66
C GLU A 240 -8.84 -63.08 -41.25
N GLY A 241 -9.82 -63.12 -40.33
CA GLY A 241 -10.48 -64.37 -39.94
C GLY A 241 -11.29 -65.02 -41.07
N LEU A 242 -11.94 -64.24 -41.94
CA LEU A 242 -12.59 -64.75 -43.14
C LEU A 242 -11.56 -65.29 -44.15
N VAL A 243 -10.46 -64.57 -44.38
CA VAL A 243 -9.41 -64.97 -45.32
C VAL A 243 -8.67 -66.22 -44.83
N GLU A 244 -8.37 -66.33 -43.54
CA GLU A 244 -7.81 -67.55 -42.95
C GLU A 244 -8.80 -68.72 -42.94
N GLY A 245 -10.09 -68.43 -42.69
CA GLY A 245 -11.16 -69.43 -42.72
C GLY A 245 -11.51 -69.96 -44.13
N ILE A 246 -11.17 -69.22 -45.19
CA ILE A 246 -11.37 -69.62 -46.60
C ILE A 246 -10.24 -70.56 -47.11
N LYS A 247 -9.25 -70.92 -46.29
CA LYS A 247 -8.21 -71.89 -46.70
C LYS A 247 -8.75 -73.29 -47.01
N ASP A 248 -9.96 -73.65 -46.56
CA ASP A 248 -10.60 -74.91 -46.91
C ASP A 248 -11.86 -74.66 -47.78
N GLY A 249 -11.68 -74.73 -49.10
CA GLY A 249 -12.76 -75.05 -50.04
C GLY A 249 -13.34 -73.89 -50.85
N ILE A 250 -12.62 -73.42 -51.87
CA ILE A 250 -13.26 -72.88 -53.08
C ILE A 250 -13.26 -74.00 -54.11
N GLU A 251 -14.34 -74.78 -54.16
CA GLU A 251 -14.55 -75.75 -55.22
C GLU A 251 -15.29 -75.10 -56.41
N LEU A 252 -14.68 -75.10 -57.58
CA LEU A 252 -15.24 -74.48 -58.79
C LEU A 252 -16.01 -75.54 -59.58
N TYR A 253 -17.30 -75.34 -59.82
CA TYR A 253 -18.11 -76.26 -60.63
C TYR A 253 -18.47 -75.64 -61.98
N ASP A 254 -18.41 -76.43 -63.06
CA ASP A 254 -18.93 -75.99 -64.35
C ASP A 254 -20.46 -76.13 -64.46
N HIS A 255 -21.04 -75.57 -65.53
CA HIS A 255 -22.48 -75.56 -65.82
C HIS A 255 -23.09 -76.96 -66.05
N SER A 256 -22.26 -78.01 -66.16
CA SER A 256 -22.65 -79.41 -66.26
C SER A 256 -22.49 -80.19 -64.94
N GLY A 257 -22.09 -79.50 -63.85
CA GLY A 257 -22.02 -80.04 -62.50
C GLY A 257 -20.73 -80.81 -62.18
N ARG A 258 -19.66 -80.64 -62.97
CA ARG A 258 -18.33 -81.22 -62.63
C ARG A 258 -17.48 -80.26 -61.82
N CYS A 259 -16.88 -80.78 -60.75
CA CYS A 259 -15.88 -80.07 -59.94
C CYS A 259 -14.56 -79.92 -60.74
N LEU A 260 -14.05 -78.69 -60.85
CA LEU A 260 -12.86 -78.28 -61.60
C LEU A 260 -11.63 -78.00 -60.71
N SER A 261 -11.83 -77.93 -59.39
CA SER A 261 -10.83 -77.93 -58.32
C SER A 261 -11.55 -78.02 -56.99
#